data_AF-T1F096-F1
#
_entry.id   AF-T1F096-F1
#
_cell.length_a   1.000
_cell.length_b   1.000
_cell.length_c   1.000
_cell.angle_alpha   90.00
_cell.angle_beta   90.00
_cell.angle_gamma   90.00
#
_symmetry.space_group_name_H-M   'P 1'
#
loop_
_entity.id
_entity.type
_entity.pdbx_description
1 polymer ?
#
loop_
_entity_poly.entity_id
_entity_poly.type
_entity_poly.pdbx_seq_one_letter_code
_entity_poly.pdbx_strand_id
1 'polypeptide(L)'
;MFWNKVLVRKCKNRKKIVQDAVHGYNPFNKIAGGGKKSAISKTESSNKIQDSMKRCIKSQAGLTALDHLKCSYIFSILDNLNIISAQAKCEVDMVNNLQNSSLYKEDETFKNLIDLWAQAARQMDVQTNELNSISNKVVVEPMKKFSTIFPSLQMAMRKREQSLQEFTKCQEKVEKYLKRERTGPNAVKLENSRKSCAIAKAEFDHLNSLLMDEVPKLYEGRIAYFQPSLQALVNAQTTYYNEAEVIYSQLCKQLKEGYRTDKKEDEDADGGFSLDPDELKLTIQQKLSEIRSLSIAVDDQIK
;
A
#
# COMPACT_ATOMS: atom_id res chain seq x y z
N MET A 1 0.04 3.83 24.34
CA MET A 1 0.36 5.24 23.98
C MET A 1 1.71 5.45 23.30
N PHE A 2 2.70 4.54 23.38
CA PHE A 2 4.03 4.73 22.76
C PHE A 2 4.03 4.63 21.22
N TRP A 3 3.17 3.77 20.66
CA TRP A 3 3.04 3.55 19.21
C TRP A 3 2.46 4.76 18.45
N ASN A 4 1.56 5.52 19.08
CA ASN A 4 0.93 6.68 18.44
C ASN A 4 1.95 7.82 18.17
N LYS A 5 2.93 8.02 19.06
CA LYS A 5 4.02 9.00 18.86
C LYS A 5 5.01 8.56 17.76
N VAL A 6 5.22 7.26 17.58
CA VAL A 6 6.08 6.70 16.50
C VAL A 6 5.38 6.82 15.13
N LEU A 7 4.07 6.53 15.09
CA LEU A 7 3.21 6.67 13.90
C LEU A 7 3.11 8.13 13.42
N VAL A 8 2.87 9.07 14.33
CA VAL A 8 2.79 10.51 13.99
C VAL A 8 4.15 11.08 13.57
N ARG A 9 5.27 10.64 14.17
CA ARG A 9 6.62 11.03 13.75
C ARG A 9 6.98 10.48 12.36
N LYS A 10 6.63 9.22 12.06
CA LYS A 10 6.84 8.64 10.72
C LYS A 10 6.01 9.37 9.64
N CYS A 11 4.80 9.85 9.97
CA CYS A 11 3.95 10.60 9.05
C CYS A 11 4.45 12.05 8.80
N LYS A 12 4.97 12.75 9.82
CA LYS A 12 5.58 14.09 9.65
C LYS A 12 6.89 14.05 8.87
N ASN A 13 7.74 13.04 9.07
CA ASN A 13 8.93 12.84 8.24
C ASN A 13 8.60 12.52 6.77
N ARG A 14 7.46 11.86 6.48
CA ARG A 14 7.01 11.56 5.11
C ARG A 14 6.69 12.82 4.30
N LYS A 15 6.03 13.83 4.88
CA LYS A 15 5.75 15.10 4.17
C LYS A 15 7.04 15.87 3.83
N LYS A 16 8.02 15.86 4.73
CA LYS A 16 9.32 16.53 4.53
C LYS A 16 10.18 15.85 3.45
N ILE A 17 10.24 14.52 3.44
CA ILE A 17 10.98 13.74 2.42
C ILE A 17 10.38 13.94 1.02
N VAL A 18 9.05 13.99 0.89
CA VAL A 18 8.37 14.28 -0.40
C VAL A 18 8.63 15.72 -0.86
N GLN A 19 8.69 16.69 0.05
CA GLN A 19 9.05 18.07 -0.29
C GLN A 19 10.52 18.21 -0.72
N ASP A 20 11.44 17.54 -0.03
CA ASP A 20 12.88 17.59 -0.32
C ASP A 20 13.23 16.84 -1.63
N ALA A 21 12.51 15.77 -1.96
CA ALA A 21 12.67 15.04 -3.22
C ALA A 21 12.19 15.85 -4.46
N VAL A 22 11.21 16.76 -4.27
CA VAL A 22 10.68 17.63 -5.33
C VAL A 22 11.57 18.86 -5.58
N HIS A 23 12.31 19.33 -4.57
CA HIS A 23 13.13 20.54 -4.66
C HIS A 23 14.64 20.29 -4.83
N GLY A 24 15.12 19.07 -4.58
CA GLY A 24 16.56 18.78 -4.44
C GLY A 24 17.33 18.39 -5.72
N TYR A 25 16.68 18.18 -6.87
CA TYR A 25 17.40 17.63 -8.04
C TYR A 25 17.13 18.39 -9.35
N ASN A 26 17.98 19.38 -9.62
CA ASN A 26 18.16 19.97 -10.95
C ASN A 26 19.66 19.95 -11.31
N PRO A 27 20.15 18.92 -12.02
CA PRO A 27 21.57 18.77 -12.33
C PRO A 27 22.10 19.81 -13.33
N PHE A 28 21.24 20.66 -13.90
CA PHE A 28 21.60 21.56 -14.99
C PHE A 28 21.66 23.05 -14.63
N ASN A 29 21.44 23.43 -13.36
CA ASN A 29 21.71 24.81 -12.92
C ASN A 29 23.19 25.21 -13.08
N LYS A 30 24.11 24.25 -13.31
CA LYS A 30 25.53 24.51 -13.60
C LYS A 30 25.86 24.68 -15.08
N ILE A 31 24.97 24.34 -16.03
CA ILE A 31 25.27 24.44 -17.47
C ILE A 31 24.88 25.81 -18.05
N ALA A 32 24.11 26.63 -17.33
CA ALA A 32 23.68 27.96 -17.79
C ALA A 32 24.76 29.08 -17.67
N GLY A 33 25.99 28.74 -17.28
CA GLY A 33 27.07 29.70 -17.05
C GLY A 33 28.18 29.63 -18.10
N GLY A 34 27.92 30.06 -19.34
CA GLY A 34 29.01 30.26 -20.30
C GLY A 34 28.58 30.35 -21.76
N GLY A 35 28.70 31.54 -22.35
CA GLY A 35 28.72 31.72 -23.81
C GLY A 35 27.68 32.70 -24.34
N LYS A 36 28.16 33.84 -24.83
CA LYS A 36 27.38 34.88 -25.52
C LYS A 36 26.56 34.26 -26.66
N LYS A 37 25.25 34.53 -26.65
CA LYS A 37 24.29 34.08 -27.67
C LYS A 37 24.56 34.78 -28.99
N SER A 38 24.92 34.02 -30.03
CA SER A 38 24.67 34.41 -31.42
C SER A 38 23.28 33.90 -31.80
N ALA A 39 22.45 34.81 -32.28
CA ALA A 39 21.06 34.60 -32.62
C ALA A 39 20.91 34.06 -34.06
N ILE A 40 19.75 33.43 -34.31
CA ILE A 40 19.18 33.12 -35.63
C ILE A 40 19.54 31.72 -36.16
N SER A 41 18.90 30.70 -35.56
CA SER A 41 18.36 29.45 -36.17
C SER A 41 17.76 28.46 -35.15
N LYS A 42 17.74 28.81 -33.85
CA LYS A 42 17.44 27.90 -32.72
C LYS A 42 15.96 27.73 -32.31
N THR A 43 14.96 28.07 -33.12
CA THR A 43 13.63 28.41 -32.57
C THR A 43 12.56 27.32 -32.53
N GLU A 44 12.75 26.12 -33.09
CA GLU A 44 11.70 25.07 -33.01
C GLU A 44 12.21 23.72 -32.52
N SER A 45 13.34 23.25 -33.05
CA SER A 45 14.03 22.04 -32.59
C SER A 45 14.59 22.19 -31.17
N SER A 46 15.10 23.37 -30.80
CA SER A 46 15.54 23.64 -29.42
C SER A 46 14.37 23.64 -28.43
N ASN A 47 13.20 24.13 -28.85
CA ASN A 47 12.00 24.15 -28.01
C ASN A 47 11.44 22.72 -27.81
N LYS A 48 11.37 21.92 -28.88
CA LYS A 48 10.98 20.49 -28.81
C LYS A 48 11.89 19.69 -27.87
N ILE A 49 13.21 19.91 -27.93
CA ILE A 49 14.17 19.27 -27.03
C ILE A 49 13.94 19.72 -25.58
N GLN A 50 13.76 21.02 -25.34
CA GLN A 50 13.53 21.57 -24.01
C GLN A 50 12.23 21.04 -23.38
N ASP A 51 11.16 20.90 -24.17
CA ASP A 51 9.88 20.38 -23.69
C ASP A 51 9.91 18.88 -23.42
N SER A 52 10.58 18.09 -24.27
CA SER A 52 10.86 16.69 -23.98
C SER A 52 11.66 16.52 -22.69
N MET A 53 12.61 17.43 -22.43
CA MET A 53 13.41 17.39 -21.21
C MET A 53 12.59 17.71 -19.97
N LYS A 54 11.73 18.74 -20.03
CA LYS A 54 10.77 19.05 -18.97
C LYS A 54 9.84 17.85 -18.67
N ARG A 55 9.34 17.18 -19.71
CA ARG A 55 8.52 15.96 -19.57
C ARG A 55 9.27 14.84 -18.87
N CYS A 56 10.51 14.58 -19.25
CA CYS A 56 11.34 13.55 -18.60
C CYS A 56 11.59 13.87 -17.12
N ILE A 57 11.93 15.13 -16.79
CA ILE A 57 12.15 15.56 -15.39
C ILE A 57 10.87 15.39 -14.56
N LYS A 58 9.73 15.82 -15.10
CA LYS A 58 8.43 15.65 -14.43
C LYS A 58 8.12 14.18 -14.19
N SER A 59 8.37 13.32 -15.19
CA SER A 59 8.14 11.88 -15.11
C SER A 59 9.06 11.21 -14.10
N GLN A 60 10.34 11.61 -14.05
CA GLN A 60 11.30 11.14 -13.05
C GLN A 60 10.88 11.50 -11.62
N ALA A 61 10.48 12.75 -11.37
CA ALA A 61 9.95 13.17 -10.08
C ALA A 61 8.68 12.39 -9.70
N GLY A 62 7.80 12.17 -10.69
CA GLY A 62 6.60 11.35 -10.54
C GLY A 62 6.89 9.89 -10.19
N LEU A 63 7.91 9.28 -10.80
CA LEU A 63 8.32 7.89 -10.50
C LEU A 63 8.90 7.76 -9.08
N THR A 64 9.69 8.73 -8.62
CA THR A 64 10.17 8.73 -7.22
C THR A 64 9.01 8.82 -6.22
N ALA A 65 8.03 9.70 -6.50
CA ALA A 65 6.84 9.79 -5.67
C ALA A 65 6.01 8.50 -5.71
N LEU A 66 5.91 7.87 -6.89
CA LEU A 66 5.20 6.61 -7.10
C LEU A 66 5.83 5.46 -6.30
N ASP A 67 7.16 5.35 -6.28
CA ASP A 67 7.90 4.32 -5.53
C ASP A 67 7.60 4.41 -4.01
N HIS A 68 7.60 5.63 -3.46
CA HIS A 68 7.25 5.87 -2.07
C HIS A 68 5.77 5.57 -1.76
N LEU A 69 4.85 6.07 -2.61
CA LEU A 69 3.41 5.89 -2.42
C LEU A 69 3.05 4.39 -2.42
N LYS A 70 3.64 3.64 -3.35
CA LYS A 70 3.48 2.20 -3.46
C LYS A 70 3.91 1.45 -2.21
N CYS A 71 5.09 1.75 -1.66
CA CYS A 71 5.56 1.10 -0.42
C CYS A 71 4.57 1.36 0.73
N SER A 72 4.04 2.58 0.82
CA SER A 72 3.01 2.90 1.81
C SER A 72 1.71 2.14 1.55
N TYR A 73 1.27 2.05 0.29
CA TYR A 73 0.04 1.39 -0.11
C TYR A 73 0.07 -0.11 0.20
N ILE A 74 1.12 -0.82 -0.21
CA ILE A 74 1.31 -2.25 0.11
C ILE A 74 1.30 -2.46 1.63
N PHE A 75 2.04 -1.62 2.37
CA PHE A 75 2.14 -1.75 3.82
C PHE A 75 0.75 -1.58 4.47
N SER A 76 -0.02 -0.57 4.06
CA SER A 76 -1.37 -0.35 4.58
C SER A 76 -2.32 -1.51 4.27
N ILE A 77 -2.22 -2.13 3.10
CA ILE A 77 -3.04 -3.30 2.76
C ILE A 77 -2.66 -4.50 3.62
N LEU A 78 -1.36 -4.80 3.73
CA LEU A 78 -0.89 -5.91 4.57
C LEU A 78 -1.28 -5.71 6.04
N ASP A 79 -1.19 -4.47 6.54
CA ASP A 79 -1.62 -4.13 7.89
C ASP A 79 -3.12 -4.36 8.09
N ASN A 80 -3.95 -3.92 7.13
CA ASN A 80 -5.40 -4.18 7.17
C ASN A 80 -5.72 -5.69 7.16
N LEU A 81 -5.08 -6.46 6.29
CA LEU A 81 -5.27 -7.92 6.22
C LEU A 81 -4.85 -8.64 7.51
N ASN A 82 -3.76 -8.20 8.13
CA ASN A 82 -3.31 -8.72 9.42
C ASN A 82 -4.32 -8.42 10.53
N ILE A 83 -4.92 -7.23 10.52
CA ILE A 83 -5.97 -6.85 11.49
C ILE A 83 -7.20 -7.74 11.32
N ILE A 84 -7.65 -7.98 10.07
CA ILE A 84 -8.78 -8.87 9.78
C ILE A 84 -8.48 -10.30 10.26
N SER A 85 -7.26 -10.80 9.99
CA SER A 85 -6.84 -12.14 10.42
C SER A 85 -6.76 -12.25 11.95
N ALA A 86 -6.28 -11.21 12.62
CA ALA A 86 -6.24 -11.15 14.08
C ALA A 86 -7.65 -11.14 14.68
N GLN A 87 -8.58 -10.41 14.06
CA GLN A 87 -9.99 -10.40 14.47
C GLN A 87 -10.63 -11.79 14.36
N ALA A 88 -10.46 -12.48 13.22
CA ALA A 88 -10.98 -13.84 13.03
C ALA A 88 -10.40 -14.82 14.07
N LYS A 89 -9.10 -14.71 14.37
CA LYS A 89 -8.47 -15.50 15.42
C LYS A 89 -9.04 -15.21 16.81
N CYS A 90 -9.23 -13.94 17.15
CA CYS A 90 -9.84 -13.55 18.43
C CYS A 90 -11.26 -14.14 18.58
N GLU A 91 -12.03 -14.21 17.50
CA GLU A 91 -13.34 -14.85 17.50
C GLU A 91 -13.27 -16.35 17.82
N VAL A 92 -12.33 -17.07 17.18
CA VAL A 92 -12.08 -18.49 17.49
C VAL A 92 -11.65 -18.68 18.95
N ASP A 93 -10.79 -17.80 19.48
CA ASP A 93 -10.34 -17.87 20.87
C ASP A 93 -11.52 -17.64 21.84
N MET A 94 -12.45 -16.73 21.53
CA MET A 94 -13.67 -16.52 22.34
C MET A 94 -14.55 -17.78 22.36
N VAL A 95 -14.78 -18.40 21.20
CA VAL A 95 -15.53 -19.67 21.10
C VAL A 95 -14.85 -20.76 21.93
N ASN A 96 -13.55 -20.94 21.78
CA ASN A 96 -12.79 -21.97 22.50
C ASN A 96 -12.87 -21.78 24.02
N ASN A 97 -12.82 -20.54 24.51
CA ASN A 97 -12.97 -20.25 25.94
C ASN A 97 -14.34 -20.71 26.47
N LEU A 98 -15.41 -20.51 25.69
CA LEU A 98 -16.75 -20.96 26.07
C LEU A 98 -16.89 -22.47 25.99
N GLN A 99 -16.34 -23.12 24.96
CA GLN A 99 -16.35 -24.58 24.83
C GLN A 99 -15.58 -25.30 25.96
N ASN A 100 -14.59 -24.64 26.56
CA ASN A 100 -13.83 -25.19 27.69
C ASN A 100 -14.54 -25.03 29.05
N SER A 101 -15.66 -24.31 29.12
CA SER A 101 -16.43 -24.12 30.36
C SER A 101 -17.15 -25.40 30.80
N SER A 102 -17.47 -25.53 32.09
CA SER A 102 -18.31 -26.63 32.59
C SER A 102 -19.73 -26.57 32.02
N LEU A 103 -20.26 -25.36 31.84
CA LEU A 103 -21.60 -25.10 31.28
C LEU A 103 -21.77 -25.73 29.88
N TYR A 104 -20.73 -25.69 29.06
CA TYR A 104 -20.73 -26.31 27.74
C TYR A 104 -20.91 -27.85 27.77
N LYS A 105 -20.58 -28.51 28.88
CA LYS A 105 -20.78 -29.96 29.06
C LYS A 105 -22.11 -30.31 29.70
N GLU A 106 -22.68 -29.38 30.45
CA GLU A 106 -23.84 -29.61 31.32
C GLU A 106 -25.16 -29.17 30.66
N ASP A 107 -25.12 -28.14 29.82
CA ASP A 107 -26.30 -27.55 29.18
C ASP A 107 -26.25 -27.74 27.65
N GLU A 108 -27.14 -28.59 27.14
CA GLU A 108 -27.23 -28.93 25.72
C GLU A 108 -27.68 -27.72 24.87
N THR A 109 -28.56 -26.86 25.39
CA THR A 109 -28.99 -25.64 24.70
C THR A 109 -27.81 -24.68 24.57
N PHE A 110 -27.09 -24.43 25.67
CA PHE A 110 -25.89 -23.59 25.66
C PHE A 110 -24.83 -24.15 24.71
N LYS A 111 -24.58 -25.46 24.78
CA LYS A 111 -23.67 -26.17 23.87
C LYS A 111 -24.02 -25.92 22.40
N ASN A 112 -25.29 -26.10 22.02
CA ASN A 112 -25.75 -25.88 20.65
C ASN A 112 -25.53 -24.44 20.16
N LEU A 113 -25.77 -23.43 21.01
CA LEU A 113 -25.51 -22.03 20.66
C LEU A 113 -24.02 -21.77 20.39
N ILE A 114 -23.14 -22.31 21.23
CA ILE A 114 -21.69 -22.18 21.05
C ILE A 114 -21.21 -22.94 19.81
N ASP A 115 -21.76 -24.11 19.53
CA ASP A 115 -21.40 -24.91 18.34
C ASP A 115 -21.81 -24.23 17.02
N LEU A 116 -22.97 -23.55 16.99
CA LEU A 116 -23.40 -22.71 15.88
C LEU A 116 -22.43 -21.53 15.65
N TRP A 117 -22.05 -20.82 16.73
CA TRP A 117 -21.07 -19.74 16.61
C TRP A 117 -19.69 -20.25 16.18
N ALA A 118 -19.25 -21.39 16.72
CA ALA A 118 -18.01 -22.05 16.32
C ALA A 118 -17.98 -22.40 14.83
N GLN A 119 -19.12 -22.83 14.28
CA GLN A 119 -19.25 -23.10 12.85
C GLN A 119 -19.11 -21.82 12.03
N ALA A 120 -19.78 -20.74 12.41
CA ALA A 120 -19.67 -19.45 11.74
C ALA A 120 -18.23 -18.90 11.78
N ALA A 121 -17.56 -18.98 12.95
CA ALA A 121 -16.17 -18.55 13.11
C ALA A 121 -15.21 -19.35 12.20
N ARG A 122 -15.41 -20.66 12.05
CA ARG A 122 -14.64 -21.49 11.10
C ARG A 122 -14.88 -21.09 9.64
N GLN A 123 -16.13 -20.80 9.27
CA GLN A 123 -16.44 -20.32 7.92
C GLN A 123 -15.78 -18.97 7.64
N MET A 124 -15.80 -18.05 8.61
CA MET A 124 -15.12 -16.75 8.52
C MET A 124 -13.60 -16.86 8.42
N ASP A 125 -12.97 -17.83 9.10
CA ASP A 125 -11.54 -18.09 8.96
C ASP A 125 -11.18 -18.52 7.52
N VAL A 126 -12.00 -19.38 6.89
CA VAL A 126 -11.83 -19.76 5.48
C VAL A 126 -11.93 -18.54 4.57
N GLN A 127 -12.94 -17.69 4.74
CA GLN A 127 -13.09 -16.46 3.93
C GLN A 127 -11.93 -15.48 4.15
N THR A 128 -11.43 -15.39 5.38
CA THR A 128 -10.30 -14.52 5.73
C THR A 128 -9.01 -15.01 5.07
N ASN A 129 -8.77 -16.32 5.05
CA ASN A 129 -7.64 -16.92 4.36
C ASN A 129 -7.72 -16.73 2.84
N GLU A 130 -8.92 -16.83 2.25
CA GLU A 130 -9.11 -16.59 0.83
C GLU A 130 -8.89 -15.11 0.45
N LEU A 131 -9.42 -14.16 1.24
CA LEU A 131 -9.14 -12.73 1.05
C LEU A 131 -7.63 -12.45 1.09
N ASN A 132 -6.91 -13.04 2.05
CA ASN A 132 -5.46 -12.94 2.14
C ASN A 132 -4.75 -13.52 0.91
N SER A 133 -5.15 -14.71 0.47
CA SER A 133 -4.61 -15.39 -0.72
C SER A 133 -4.79 -14.54 -1.99
N ILE A 134 -6.02 -14.07 -2.25
CA ILE A 134 -6.34 -13.23 -3.41
C ILE A 134 -5.58 -11.91 -3.33
N SER A 135 -5.62 -11.22 -2.18
CA SER A 135 -4.95 -9.92 -2.00
C SER A 135 -3.44 -10.01 -2.24
N ASN A 136 -2.80 -11.11 -1.81
CA ASN A 136 -1.40 -11.36 -2.11
C ASN A 136 -1.14 -11.49 -3.61
N LYS A 137 -1.95 -12.29 -4.31
CA LYS A 137 -1.82 -12.52 -5.77
C LYS A 137 -2.10 -11.26 -6.60
N VAL A 138 -3.13 -10.49 -6.24
CA VAL A 138 -3.62 -9.38 -7.08
C VAL A 138 -2.98 -8.03 -6.76
N VAL A 139 -2.42 -7.86 -5.56
CA VAL A 139 -1.72 -6.63 -5.16
C VAL A 139 -0.26 -6.87 -4.85
N VAL A 140 0.06 -7.74 -3.89
CA VAL A 140 1.41 -7.84 -3.34
C VAL A 140 2.40 -8.33 -4.40
N GLU A 141 2.05 -9.36 -5.15
CA GLU A 141 2.91 -9.91 -6.21
C GLU A 141 3.15 -8.95 -7.38
N PRO A 142 2.12 -8.33 -8.00
CA PRO A 142 2.32 -7.27 -8.99
C PRO A 142 3.18 -6.16 -8.41
N MET A 143 2.86 -5.65 -7.23
CA MET A 143 3.65 -4.58 -6.66
C MET A 143 5.11 -4.98 -6.42
N LYS A 144 5.41 -6.20 -5.97
CA LYS A 144 6.80 -6.69 -5.90
C LYS A 144 7.48 -6.69 -7.27
N LYS A 145 6.82 -7.19 -8.33
CA LYS A 145 7.35 -7.17 -9.70
C LYS A 145 7.61 -5.76 -10.20
N PHE A 146 6.69 -4.82 -9.97
CA PHE A 146 6.92 -3.42 -10.30
C PHE A 146 8.08 -2.81 -9.51
N SER A 147 8.42 -3.33 -8.33
CA SER A 147 9.49 -2.77 -7.49
C SER A 147 10.86 -3.04 -8.08
N THR A 148 11.01 -4.13 -8.83
CA THR A 148 12.31 -4.51 -9.41
C THR A 148 12.74 -3.58 -10.54
N ILE A 149 11.81 -2.81 -11.11
CA ILE A 149 12.10 -1.84 -12.18
C ILE A 149 12.91 -0.65 -11.65
N PHE A 150 12.60 -0.18 -10.44
CA PHE A 150 13.20 1.05 -9.89
C PHE A 150 14.71 0.95 -9.66
N PRO A 151 15.28 -0.13 -9.08
CA PRO A 151 16.73 -0.28 -8.95
C PRO A 151 17.47 -0.17 -10.29
N SER A 152 17.00 -0.88 -11.32
CA SER A 152 17.58 -0.84 -12.67
C SER A 152 17.49 0.56 -13.29
N LEU A 153 16.36 1.24 -13.11
CA LEU A 153 16.17 2.61 -13.58
C LEU A 153 17.14 3.59 -12.88
N GLN A 154 17.26 3.50 -11.56
CA GLN A 154 18.17 4.33 -10.77
C GLN A 154 19.64 4.09 -11.17
N MET A 155 20.02 2.84 -11.45
CA MET A 155 21.35 2.51 -11.97
C MET A 155 21.60 3.16 -13.33
N ALA A 156 20.65 3.07 -14.27
CA ALA A 156 20.76 3.69 -15.58
C ALA A 156 20.89 5.22 -15.48
N MET A 157 20.11 5.85 -14.59
CA MET A 157 20.19 7.29 -14.32
C MET A 157 21.55 7.70 -13.74
N ARG A 158 22.10 6.94 -12.79
CA ARG A 158 23.45 7.17 -12.26
C ARG A 158 24.51 7.02 -13.34
N LYS A 159 24.38 6.00 -14.21
CA LYS A 159 25.31 5.78 -15.33
C LYS A 159 25.27 6.95 -16.32
N ARG A 160 24.07 7.47 -16.65
CA ARG A 160 23.92 8.67 -17.49
C ARG A 160 24.62 9.88 -16.86
N GLU A 161 24.45 10.09 -15.57
CA GLU A 161 25.08 11.20 -14.84
C GLU A 161 26.61 11.08 -14.82
N GLN A 162 27.14 9.88 -14.59
CA GLN A 162 28.59 9.64 -14.68
C GLN A 162 29.12 9.90 -16.09
N SER A 163 28.42 9.40 -17.11
CA SER A 163 28.79 9.60 -18.51
C SER A 163 28.78 11.10 -18.91
N LEU A 164 27.80 11.87 -18.41
CA LEU A 164 27.76 13.33 -18.59
C LEU A 164 28.99 14.02 -17.97
N GLN A 165 29.38 13.63 -16.76
CA GLN A 165 30.56 14.17 -16.10
C GLN A 165 31.85 13.84 -16.85
N GLU A 166 31.97 12.61 -17.38
CA GLU A 166 33.11 12.19 -18.21
C GLU A 166 33.17 12.97 -19.53
N PHE A 167 32.03 13.12 -20.23
CA PHE A 167 31.93 13.94 -21.43
C PHE A 167 32.34 15.40 -21.16
N THR A 168 31.84 15.99 -20.07
CA THR A 168 32.17 17.38 -19.67
C THR A 168 33.68 17.54 -19.42
N LYS A 169 34.30 16.60 -18.67
CA LYS A 169 35.76 16.60 -18.44
C LYS A 169 36.56 16.47 -19.74
N CYS A 170 36.12 15.63 -20.67
CA CYS A 170 36.76 15.49 -21.98
C CYS A 170 36.61 16.75 -22.84
N GLN A 171 35.45 17.40 -22.79
CA GLN A 171 35.18 18.67 -23.47
C GLN A 171 36.10 19.78 -22.95
N GLU A 172 36.22 19.94 -21.62
CA GLU A 172 37.14 20.91 -21.00
C GLU A 172 38.60 20.67 -21.41
N LYS A 173 39.03 19.40 -21.50
CA LYS A 173 40.37 19.05 -22.01
C LYS A 173 40.56 19.48 -23.47
N VAL A 174 39.57 19.24 -24.34
CA VAL A 174 39.62 19.69 -25.75
C VAL A 174 39.72 21.21 -25.82
N GLU A 175 38.90 21.95 -25.07
CA GLU A 175 38.95 23.41 -25.02
C GLU A 175 40.30 23.94 -24.50
N LYS A 176 40.86 23.28 -23.49
CA LYS A 176 42.18 23.61 -22.94
C LYS A 176 43.28 23.44 -23.98
N TYR A 177 43.26 22.38 -24.79
CA TYR A 177 44.24 22.18 -25.86
C TYR A 177 44.01 23.09 -27.09
N LEU A 178 42.76 23.47 -27.37
CA LEU A 178 42.44 24.43 -28.43
C LEU A 178 43.01 25.83 -28.15
N LYS A 179 43.10 26.23 -26.88
CA LYS A 179 43.66 27.52 -26.44
C LYS A 179 45.20 27.53 -26.38
N ARG A 180 45.86 26.37 -26.56
CA ARG A 180 47.33 26.28 -26.56
C ARG A 180 47.91 26.61 -27.91
N GLU A 181 49.18 26.99 -27.91
CA GLU A 181 49.95 27.23 -29.12
C GLU A 181 50.03 25.97 -29.99
N ARG A 182 49.88 26.15 -31.31
CA ARG A 182 49.81 25.07 -32.32
C ARG A 182 51.20 24.50 -32.62
N THR A 183 51.76 23.81 -31.64
CA THR A 183 52.97 23.00 -31.81
C THR A 183 52.60 21.56 -32.21
N GLY A 184 53.50 20.84 -32.89
CA GLY A 184 53.30 19.44 -33.27
C GLY A 184 52.84 18.53 -32.11
N PRO A 185 53.49 18.57 -30.93
CA PRO A 185 53.06 17.79 -29.76
C PRO A 185 51.66 18.17 -29.23
N ASN A 186 51.29 19.45 -29.30
CA ASN A 186 49.96 19.91 -28.88
C ASN A 186 48.87 19.49 -29.88
N ALA A 187 49.18 19.44 -31.18
CA ALA A 187 48.27 18.97 -32.21
C ALA A 187 47.89 17.49 -31.99
N VAL A 188 48.88 16.63 -31.70
CA VAL A 188 48.63 15.21 -31.38
C VAL A 188 47.77 15.06 -30.11
N LYS A 189 48.08 15.81 -29.04
CA LYS A 189 47.29 15.78 -27.79
C LYS A 189 45.85 16.28 -27.97
N LEU A 190 45.65 17.29 -28.83
CA LEU A 190 44.33 17.78 -29.19
C LEU A 190 43.54 16.72 -29.95
N GLU A 191 44.13 16.06 -30.93
CA GLU A 191 43.48 15.00 -31.70
C GLU A 191 43.07 13.82 -30.81
N ASN A 192 43.97 13.35 -29.94
CA ASN A 192 43.67 12.29 -28.98
C ASN A 192 42.54 12.69 -28.02
N SER A 193 42.58 13.92 -27.50
CA SER A 193 41.51 14.44 -26.63
C SER A 193 40.16 14.52 -27.35
N ARG A 194 40.15 14.88 -28.65
CA ARG A 194 38.94 14.89 -29.48
C ARG A 194 38.37 13.49 -29.68
N LYS A 195 39.21 12.49 -29.97
CA LYS A 195 38.77 11.09 -30.10
C LYS A 195 38.15 10.58 -28.79
N SER A 196 38.81 10.80 -27.66
CA SER A 196 38.25 10.42 -26.34
C SER A 196 36.95 11.16 -26.03
N CYS A 197 36.85 12.45 -26.38
CA CYS A 197 35.62 13.24 -26.19
C CYS A 197 34.46 12.72 -27.06
N ALA A 198 34.74 12.31 -28.30
CA ALA A 198 33.74 11.73 -29.18
C ALA A 198 33.17 10.41 -28.63
N ILE A 199 34.02 9.55 -28.05
CA ILE A 199 33.59 8.31 -27.41
C ILE A 199 32.71 8.60 -26.19
N ALA A 200 33.15 9.50 -25.29
CA ALA A 200 32.37 9.88 -24.10
C ALA A 200 31.03 10.52 -24.46
N LYS A 201 31.00 11.34 -25.52
CA LYS A 201 29.76 11.94 -26.04
C LYS A 201 28.79 10.89 -26.55
N ALA A 202 29.28 9.89 -27.30
CA ALA A 202 28.44 8.83 -27.85
C ALA A 202 27.77 7.99 -26.75
N GLU A 203 28.52 7.62 -25.70
CA GLU A 203 27.96 6.91 -24.54
C GLU A 203 26.90 7.76 -23.81
N PHE A 204 27.18 9.05 -23.59
CA PHE A 204 26.22 9.95 -22.96
C PHE A 204 24.95 10.11 -23.79
N ASP A 205 25.08 10.39 -25.09
CA ASP A 205 23.95 10.59 -25.99
C ASP A 205 23.08 9.33 -26.06
N HIS A 206 23.69 8.14 -26.07
CA HIS A 206 22.97 6.87 -26.04
C HIS A 206 22.14 6.72 -24.75
N LEU A 207 22.77 6.85 -23.58
CA LEU A 207 22.09 6.72 -22.28
C LEU A 207 21.03 7.80 -22.08
N ASN A 208 21.32 9.03 -22.51
CA ASN A 208 20.40 10.15 -22.41
C ASN A 208 19.18 9.95 -23.31
N SER A 209 19.38 9.54 -24.57
CA SER A 209 18.27 9.28 -25.48
C SER A 209 17.38 8.14 -24.98
N LEU A 210 17.98 7.06 -24.46
CA LEU A 210 17.24 5.94 -23.89
C LEU A 210 16.36 6.39 -22.71
N LEU A 211 16.94 7.10 -21.74
CA LEU A 211 16.19 7.55 -20.56
C LEU A 211 15.12 8.60 -20.88
N MET A 212 15.37 9.46 -21.87
CA MET A 212 14.40 10.45 -22.34
C MET A 212 13.16 9.82 -22.98
N ASP A 213 13.28 8.60 -23.49
CA ASP A 213 12.18 7.84 -24.09
C ASP A 213 11.50 6.91 -23.07
N GLU A 214 12.27 6.15 -22.30
CA GLU A 214 11.76 5.12 -21.38
C GLU A 214 11.13 5.69 -20.10
N VAL A 215 11.70 6.76 -19.52
CA VAL A 215 11.20 7.34 -18.26
C VAL A 215 9.76 7.87 -18.40
N PRO A 216 9.41 8.67 -19.44
CA PRO A 216 8.03 9.09 -19.66
C PRO A 216 7.08 7.92 -19.91
N LYS A 217 7.46 6.95 -20.75
CA LYS A 217 6.64 5.77 -21.04
C LYS A 217 6.31 4.97 -19.79
N LEU A 218 7.32 4.71 -18.95
CA LEU A 218 7.13 4.01 -17.68
C LEU A 218 6.18 4.79 -16.76
N TYR A 219 6.32 6.11 -16.69
CA TYR A 219 5.43 6.93 -15.89
C TYR A 219 3.99 6.90 -16.43
N GLU A 220 3.77 7.06 -17.73
CA GLU A 220 2.44 7.01 -18.36
C GLU A 220 1.77 5.65 -18.16
N GLY A 221 2.52 4.55 -18.29
CA GLY A 221 2.05 3.18 -18.09
C GLY A 221 1.61 2.85 -16.66
N ARG A 222 1.90 3.70 -15.67
CA ARG A 222 1.56 3.44 -14.26
C ARG A 222 0.07 3.12 -14.07
N ILE A 223 -0.83 3.83 -14.75
CA ILE A 223 -2.28 3.65 -14.53
C ILE A 223 -2.70 2.24 -14.94
N ALA A 224 -2.26 1.79 -16.11
CA ALA A 224 -2.53 0.44 -16.61
C ALA A 224 -1.99 -0.65 -15.68
N TYR A 225 -0.95 -0.35 -14.89
CA TYR A 225 -0.39 -1.26 -13.90
C TYR A 225 -1.18 -1.31 -12.60
N PHE A 226 -1.53 -0.14 -12.05
CA PHE A 226 -2.16 -0.04 -10.72
C PHE A 226 -3.66 -0.32 -10.76
N GLN A 227 -4.36 0.09 -11.82
CA GLN A 227 -5.82 0.00 -11.90
C GLN A 227 -6.34 -1.45 -11.78
N PRO A 228 -5.79 -2.45 -12.49
CA PRO A 228 -6.26 -3.83 -12.36
C PRO A 228 -6.06 -4.39 -10.94
N SER A 229 -4.91 -4.10 -10.31
CA SER A 229 -4.63 -4.53 -8.93
C SER A 229 -5.60 -3.90 -7.93
N LEU A 230 -5.89 -2.61 -8.07
CA LEU A 230 -6.86 -1.92 -7.20
C LEU A 230 -8.26 -2.49 -7.38
N GLN A 231 -8.71 -2.66 -8.63
CA GLN A 231 -10.03 -3.21 -8.93
C GLN A 231 -10.19 -4.62 -8.36
N ALA A 232 -9.18 -5.48 -8.54
CA ALA A 232 -9.20 -6.85 -8.03
C ALA A 232 -9.23 -6.89 -6.48
N LEU A 233 -8.51 -5.99 -5.81
CA LEU A 233 -8.57 -5.87 -4.35
C LEU A 233 -9.96 -5.47 -3.87
N VAL A 234 -10.56 -4.44 -4.47
CA VAL A 234 -11.91 -3.98 -4.11
C VAL A 234 -12.92 -5.12 -4.31
N ASN A 235 -12.85 -5.83 -5.43
CA ASN A 235 -13.73 -6.97 -5.69
C ASN A 235 -13.54 -8.10 -4.67
N ALA A 236 -12.30 -8.40 -4.27
CA ALA A 236 -12.02 -9.40 -3.26
C ALA A 236 -12.59 -9.00 -1.89
N GLN A 237 -12.45 -7.72 -1.50
CA GLN A 237 -13.02 -7.19 -0.27
C GLN A 237 -14.55 -7.21 -0.30
N THR A 238 -15.18 -6.80 -1.41
CA THR A 238 -16.63 -6.88 -1.57
C THR A 238 -17.13 -8.32 -1.41
N THR A 239 -16.44 -9.28 -2.04
CA THR A 239 -16.79 -10.70 -1.92
C THR A 239 -16.68 -11.15 -0.47
N TYR A 240 -15.58 -10.84 0.22
CA TYR A 240 -15.38 -11.18 1.64
C TYR A 240 -16.50 -10.65 2.54
N TYR A 241 -16.87 -9.37 2.40
CA TYR A 241 -17.91 -8.78 3.24
C TYR A 241 -19.30 -9.33 2.94
N ASN A 242 -19.60 -9.67 1.68
CA ASN A 242 -20.85 -10.32 1.32
C ASN A 242 -20.95 -11.73 1.92
N GLU A 243 -19.88 -12.52 1.82
CA GLU A 243 -19.83 -13.85 2.44
C GLU A 243 -19.97 -13.77 3.97
N ALA A 244 -19.34 -12.77 4.60
CA ALA A 244 -19.49 -12.52 6.03
C ALA A 244 -20.94 -12.19 6.41
N GLU A 245 -21.61 -11.34 5.62
CA GLU A 245 -23.02 -10.98 5.83
C GLU A 245 -23.92 -12.21 5.73
N VAL A 246 -23.69 -13.09 4.75
CA VAL A 246 -24.42 -14.37 4.61
C VAL A 246 -24.20 -15.29 5.82
N ILE A 247 -22.94 -15.49 6.24
CA ILE A 247 -22.56 -16.36 7.36
C ILE A 247 -23.23 -15.87 8.66
N TYR A 248 -23.07 -14.60 9.00
CA TYR A 248 -23.63 -14.07 10.25
C TYR A 248 -25.16 -13.93 10.21
N SER A 249 -25.75 -13.61 9.05
CA SER A 249 -27.20 -13.60 8.91
C SER A 249 -27.80 -15.00 9.11
N GLN A 250 -27.14 -16.04 8.61
CA GLN A 250 -27.54 -17.43 8.83
C GLN A 250 -27.40 -17.82 10.31
N LEU A 251 -26.30 -17.45 10.96
CA LEU A 251 -26.11 -17.66 12.40
C LEU A 251 -27.24 -17.00 13.19
N CYS A 252 -27.54 -15.72 12.92
CA CYS A 252 -28.62 -14.99 13.58
C CYS A 252 -29.98 -15.68 13.44
N LYS A 253 -30.30 -16.26 12.27
CA LYS A 253 -31.53 -17.02 12.07
C LYS A 253 -31.54 -18.30 12.91
N GLN A 254 -30.47 -19.07 12.89
CA GLN A 254 -30.35 -20.33 13.64
C GLN A 254 -30.42 -20.10 15.16
N LEU A 255 -29.80 -19.03 15.67
CA LEU A 255 -29.89 -18.65 17.08
C LEU A 255 -31.32 -18.23 17.47
N LYS A 256 -32.05 -17.52 16.60
CA LYS A 256 -33.46 -17.14 16.82
C LYS A 256 -34.40 -18.35 16.83
N GLU A 257 -34.12 -19.37 16.02
CA GLU A 257 -34.90 -20.61 15.95
C GLU A 257 -34.66 -21.52 17.16
N GLY A 258 -33.40 -21.67 17.61
CA GLY A 258 -33.07 -22.42 18.83
C GLY A 258 -33.69 -21.83 20.10
N TYR A 259 -33.91 -20.52 20.15
CA TYR A 259 -34.58 -19.87 21.30
C TYR A 259 -36.11 -20.05 21.31
N ARG A 260 -36.74 -20.44 20.19
CA ARG A 260 -38.20 -20.62 20.09
C ARG A 260 -38.68 -21.99 20.53
N THR A 261 -37.83 -23.01 20.50
CA THR A 261 -38.18 -24.38 20.93
C THR A 261 -38.31 -24.51 22.45
N ASP A 262 -37.65 -23.63 23.21
CA ASP A 262 -37.55 -23.71 24.68
C ASP A 262 -38.64 -22.91 25.41
N LYS A 263 -39.58 -22.29 24.68
CA LYS A 263 -40.70 -21.49 25.24
C LYS A 263 -42.05 -22.23 25.30
N LYS A 264 -42.03 -23.56 25.35
CA LYS A 264 -43.16 -24.34 25.84
C LYS A 264 -42.71 -24.95 27.16
N GLU A 265 -43.52 -24.81 28.21
CA GLU A 265 -43.26 -25.26 29.61
C GLU A 265 -42.56 -24.15 30.44
N ASP A 266 -43.07 -23.62 31.57
CA ASP A 266 -44.20 -23.95 32.44
C ASP A 266 -44.64 -22.70 33.24
N GLU A 267 -45.96 -22.58 33.42
CA GLU A 267 -46.57 -21.88 34.57
C GLU A 267 -46.53 -22.82 35.79
N ASP A 268 -46.47 -22.23 37.00
CA ASP A 268 -46.77 -22.80 38.32
C ASP A 268 -45.64 -23.22 39.30
N ALA A 269 -45.94 -22.88 40.58
CA ALA A 269 -45.54 -23.48 41.88
C ALA A 269 -44.30 -22.97 42.69
N ASP A 270 -44.63 -22.06 43.62
CA ASP A 270 -44.44 -22.03 45.11
C ASP A 270 -43.36 -22.85 45.88
N GLY A 271 -42.84 -22.26 46.97
CA GLY A 271 -42.21 -22.95 48.12
C GLY A 271 -40.80 -22.47 48.55
N GLY A 272 -40.69 -21.68 49.63
CA GLY A 272 -39.49 -20.88 49.99
C GLY A 272 -38.43 -21.43 50.99
N PHE A 273 -37.36 -20.62 51.17
CA PHE A 273 -36.52 -20.47 52.39
C PHE A 273 -35.73 -19.14 52.33
N SER A 274 -35.49 -18.52 53.49
CA SER A 274 -35.08 -17.12 53.69
C SER A 274 -33.65 -16.76 53.22
N LEU A 275 -33.59 -16.12 52.06
CA LEU A 275 -32.63 -15.11 51.59
C LEU A 275 -33.43 -14.38 50.51
N ASP A 276 -34.28 -13.39 50.86
CA ASP A 276 -35.49 -12.99 50.10
C ASP A 276 -35.44 -13.46 48.62
N PRO A 277 -35.88 -14.72 48.37
CA PRO A 277 -35.64 -15.35 47.09
C PRO A 277 -36.39 -14.62 45.99
N ASP A 278 -37.47 -13.95 46.36
CA ASP A 278 -38.26 -13.12 45.49
C ASP A 278 -37.53 -11.81 45.16
N GLU A 279 -36.80 -11.20 46.08
CA GLU A 279 -35.95 -10.03 45.78
C GLU A 279 -34.74 -10.40 44.91
N LEU A 280 -34.07 -11.53 45.16
CA LEU A 280 -32.99 -12.02 44.31
C LEU A 280 -33.52 -12.44 42.94
N LYS A 281 -34.63 -13.18 42.88
CA LYS A 281 -35.29 -13.57 41.63
C LYS A 281 -35.79 -12.34 40.87
N LEU A 282 -36.35 -11.35 41.54
CA LEU A 282 -36.78 -10.08 40.95
C LEU A 282 -35.56 -9.31 40.43
N THR A 283 -34.47 -9.24 41.20
CA THR A 283 -33.24 -8.57 40.78
C THR A 283 -32.62 -9.28 39.58
N ILE A 284 -32.53 -10.62 39.60
CA ILE A 284 -32.04 -11.43 38.48
C ILE A 284 -32.96 -11.25 37.27
N GLN A 285 -34.28 -11.33 37.44
CA GLN A 285 -35.23 -11.15 36.34
C GLN A 285 -35.19 -9.73 35.77
N GLN A 286 -35.07 -8.72 36.63
CA GLN A 286 -34.93 -7.32 36.24
C GLN A 286 -33.60 -7.11 35.49
N LYS A 287 -32.49 -7.66 35.98
CA LYS A 287 -31.18 -7.61 35.30
C LYS A 287 -31.18 -8.38 33.99
N LEU A 288 -31.78 -9.57 33.93
CA LEU A 288 -31.94 -10.33 32.70
C LEU A 288 -32.89 -9.64 31.71
N SER A 289 -33.89 -8.91 32.19
CA SER A 289 -34.79 -8.09 31.37
C SER A 289 -34.05 -6.86 30.82
N GLU A 290 -33.24 -6.19 31.64
CA GLU A 290 -32.33 -5.10 31.23
C GLU A 290 -31.31 -5.57 30.19
N ILE A 291 -30.69 -6.75 30.37
CA ILE A 291 -29.74 -7.33 29.38
C ILE A 291 -30.46 -7.69 28.08
N ARG A 292 -31.68 -8.24 28.16
CA ARG A 292 -32.50 -8.57 26.99
C ARG A 292 -32.94 -7.32 26.22
N SER A 293 -33.31 -6.24 26.91
CA SER A 293 -33.70 -4.98 26.26
C SER A 293 -32.53 -4.29 25.55
N LEU A 294 -31.31 -4.40 26.09
CA LEU A 294 -30.08 -3.96 25.42
C LEU A 294 -29.76 -4.77 24.15
N SER A 295 -30.19 -6.04 24.09
CA SER A 295 -29.92 -6.94 22.96
C SER A 295 -30.93 -6.83 21.80
N ILE A 296 -32.07 -6.14 21.98
CA ILE A 296 -33.15 -5.99 20.97
C ILE A 296 -33.16 -4.59 20.32
N ALA A 297 -32.46 -3.60 20.88
CA ALA A 297 -32.59 -2.19 20.46
C ALA A 297 -31.81 -1.77 19.19
N VAL A 298 -31.28 -2.70 18.39
CA VAL A 298 -30.53 -2.37 17.14
C VAL A 298 -31.20 -2.90 15.87
N ASP A 299 -32.28 -3.69 15.97
CA ASP A 299 -33.07 -4.10 14.79
C ASP A 299 -34.15 -3.03 14.50
N ASP A 300 -33.81 -2.00 13.70
CA ASP A 300 -34.74 -1.31 12.75
C ASP A 300 -34.17 -0.04 12.04
N GLN A 301 -32.87 0.28 12.13
CA GLN A 301 -32.30 1.48 11.49
C GLN A 301 -31.25 1.20 10.41
N ILE A 302 -31.43 0.14 9.62
CA ILE A 302 -30.74 0.02 8.33
C ILE A 302 -31.82 -0.26 7.27
N LYS A 303 -32.40 0.84 6.76
CA LYS A 303 -33.05 0.88 5.45
C LYS A 303 -32.02 1.27 4.39
#